data_AF-A0A838VIH7-F1
#
_entry.id   AF-A0A838VIH7-F1
#
_cell.length_a   1.000
_cell.length_b   1.000
_cell.length_c   1.000
_cell.angle_alpha   90.00
_cell.angle_beta   90.00
_cell.angle_gamma   90.00
#
_symmetry.space_group_name_H-M   'P 1'
#
loop_
_entity.id
_entity.type
_entity.pdbx_description
1 polymer ?
#
loop_
_entity_poly.entity_id
_entity_poly.type
_entity_poly.pdbx_seq_one_letter_code
_entity_poly.pdbx_strand_id
1 'polypeptide(L)' 'DALIGVTGGPAAMLEPIMLRSTCQRDTFAWKRGETTASANELMAFNGLSVEALKKRAMDLVN' A
#
# COMPACT_ATOMS: atom_id res chain seq x y z
N ASP A 1 8.64 -8.99 -12.87
CA ASP A 1 7.28 -8.67 -12.40
C ASP A 1 7.28 -8.24 -10.94
N ALA A 2 6.31 -7.42 -10.55
CA ALA A 2 6.12 -6.95 -9.18
C ALA A 2 4.63 -6.84 -8.83
N LEU A 3 4.30 -6.95 -7.55
CA LEU A 3 2.94 -6.81 -7.01
C LEU A 3 2.92 -5.78 -5.88
N ILE A 4 2.04 -4.79 -5.99
CA ILE A 4 1.73 -3.89 -4.87
C ILE A 4 0.29 -4.10 -4.45
N GLY A 5 0.09 -4.52 -3.19
CA GLY A 5 -1.22 -4.56 -2.57
C GLY A 5 -1.57 -3.21 -1.94
N VAL A 6 -2.72 -2.64 -2.27
CA VAL A 6 -3.19 -1.37 -1.70
C VAL A 6 -4.55 -1.57 -1.05
N THR A 7 -4.66 -1.22 0.23
CA THR A 7 -5.93 -1.29 0.98
C THR A 7 -6.14 -0.08 1.87
N GLY A 8 -7.37 0.44 1.88
CA GLY A 8 -7.80 1.49 2.81
C GLY A 8 -8.10 0.97 4.23
N GLY A 9 -7.92 -0.32 4.48
CA GLY A 9 -8.13 -0.97 5.77
C GLY A 9 -6.93 -1.81 6.21
N PRO A 10 -7.13 -2.82 7.07
CA PRO A 10 -6.06 -3.68 7.54
C PRO A 10 -5.37 -4.47 6.42
N ALA A 11 -4.03 -4.58 6.51
CA ALA A 11 -3.22 -5.33 5.54
C ALA A 11 -3.60 -6.82 5.43
N ALA A 12 -4.11 -7.40 6.53
CA ALA A 12 -4.50 -8.81 6.61
C ALA A 12 -5.53 -9.22 5.54
N MET A 13 -6.35 -8.27 5.07
CA MET A 13 -7.32 -8.52 4.00
C MET A 13 -6.67 -8.96 2.69
N LEU A 14 -5.40 -8.60 2.47
CA LEU A 14 -4.65 -8.95 1.27
C LEU A 14 -3.72 -10.16 1.47
N GLU A 15 -3.54 -10.65 2.70
CA GLU A 15 -2.59 -11.72 3.02
C GLU A 15 -2.72 -12.96 2.12
N PRO A 16 -3.94 -13.49 1.83
CA PRO A 16 -4.07 -14.67 0.97
C PRO A 16 -3.54 -14.47 -0.45
N ILE A 17 -3.64 -13.24 -0.97
CA ILE A 17 -3.14 -12.88 -2.30
C ILE A 17 -1.64 -12.68 -2.23
N MET A 18 -1.16 -11.92 -1.23
CA MET A 18 0.26 -11.61 -1.08
C MET A 18 1.08 -12.89 -0.90
N LEU A 19 0.66 -13.82 -0.04
CA LEU A 19 1.39 -15.07 0.20
C LEU A 19 1.53 -15.94 -1.05
N ARG A 20 0.55 -15.91 -1.96
CA ARG A 20 0.54 -16.69 -3.20
C ARG A 20 1.32 -16.05 -4.34
N SER A 21 1.69 -14.78 -4.23
CA SER A 21 2.45 -14.09 -5.27
C SER A 21 3.86 -14.68 -5.40
N THR A 22 4.28 -14.96 -6.63
CA THR A 22 5.62 -15.47 -6.96
C THR A 22 6.62 -14.38 -7.34
N CYS A 23 6.18 -13.12 -7.39
CA CYS A 23 7.00 -11.97 -7.75
C CYS A 23 7.33 -11.09 -6.53
N GLN A 24 8.26 -10.13 -6.70
CA GLN A 24 8.58 -9.16 -5.65
C GLN A 24 7.32 -8.40 -5.26
N ARG A 25 7.08 -8.26 -3.95
CA ARG A 25 5.79 -7.78 -3.45
C ARG A 25 5.90 -6.86 -2.24
N ASP A 26 4.99 -5.90 -2.15
CA ASP A 26 4.85 -5.03 -0.98
C ASP A 26 3.38 -4.63 -0.75
N THR A 27 3.05 -4.21 0.47
CA THR A 27 1.69 -3.84 0.86
C THR A 27 1.65 -2.43 1.46
N PHE A 28 0.74 -1.61 0.93
CA PHE A 28 0.35 -0.36 1.54
C PHE A 28 -1.03 -0.53 2.18
N ALA A 29 -1.09 -0.28 3.48
CA ALA A 29 -2.31 -0.41 4.27
C ALA A 29 -2.47 0.80 5.18
N TRP A 30 -3.71 1.06 5.56
CA TRP A 30 -4.05 2.07 6.54
C TRP A 30 -3.43 1.72 7.90
N LYS A 31 -2.68 2.65 8.50
CA LYS A 31 -1.94 2.45 9.76
C LYS A 31 -2.54 3.22 10.94
N ARG A 32 -3.27 4.33 10.72
CA ARG A 32 -3.72 5.23 11.79
C ARG A 32 -5.16 5.74 11.63
N GLY A 33 -6.03 5.49 12.60
CA GLY A 33 -7.47 5.79 12.57
C GLY A 33 -7.89 7.26 12.76
N GLU A 34 -7.10 8.23 12.32
CA GLU A 34 -7.55 9.63 12.31
C GLU A 34 -8.67 9.81 11.27
N THR A 35 -9.76 10.49 11.65
CA THR A 35 -10.95 10.71 10.80
C THR A 35 -11.22 12.19 10.54
N THR A 36 -10.41 13.09 11.10
CA THR A 36 -10.60 14.54 11.07
C THR A 36 -9.65 15.23 10.08
N ALA A 37 -9.56 14.71 8.85
CA ALA A 37 -8.89 15.37 7.74
C ALA A 37 -9.51 14.91 6.41
N SER A 38 -9.14 15.55 5.30
CA SER A 38 -9.60 15.09 3.99
C SER A 38 -9.02 13.71 3.66
N ALA A 39 -9.70 12.95 2.80
CA ALA A 39 -9.26 11.61 2.41
C ALA A 39 -7.82 11.61 1.85
N ASN A 40 -7.46 12.63 1.04
CA ASN A 40 -6.13 12.74 0.47
C ASN A 40 -5.05 12.97 1.54
N GLU A 41 -5.31 13.82 2.52
CA GLU A 41 -4.38 14.07 3.63
C GLU A 41 -4.21 12.81 4.49
N LEU A 42 -5.30 12.11 4.79
CA LEU A 42 -5.26 10.86 5.55
C LEU A 42 -4.50 9.77 4.81
N MET A 43 -4.74 9.60 3.49
CA MET A 43 -3.99 8.63 2.69
C MET A 43 -2.51 8.98 2.61
N ALA A 44 -2.17 10.23 2.32
CA ALA A 44 -0.78 10.69 2.29
C ALA A 44 -0.06 10.48 3.63
N PHE A 45 -0.73 10.79 4.75
CA PHE A 45 -0.19 10.54 6.10
C PHE A 45 0.09 9.06 6.36
N ASN A 46 -0.74 8.16 5.82
CA ASN A 46 -0.54 6.72 5.94
C ASN A 46 0.50 6.16 4.93
N GLY A 47 1.13 7.02 4.13
CA GLY A 47 2.06 6.62 3.07
C GLY A 47 1.36 6.06 1.82
N LEU A 48 0.04 6.20 1.72
CA LEU A 48 -0.79 5.85 0.56
C LEU A 48 -0.83 7.01 -0.46
N SER A 49 0.32 7.62 -0.75
CA SER A 49 0.42 8.70 -1.75
C SER A 49 0.84 8.15 -3.11
N VAL A 50 0.55 8.92 -4.17
CA VAL A 50 0.95 8.57 -5.55
C VAL A 50 2.47 8.44 -5.66
N GLU A 51 3.20 9.33 -5.00
CA GLU A 51 4.66 9.38 -5.02
C GLU A 51 5.26 8.16 -4.31
N ALA A 52 4.69 7.76 -3.17
CA ALA A 52 5.13 6.60 -2.41
C ALA A 52 4.90 5.29 -3.19
N LEU A 53 3.72 5.13 -3.79
CA LEU A 53 3.38 3.97 -4.61
C LEU A 53 4.26 3.90 -5.86
N LYS A 54 4.43 5.02 -6.57
CA LYS A 54 5.27 5.08 -7.78
C LYS A 54 6.71 4.73 -7.46
N LYS A 55 7.29 5.34 -6.41
CA LYS A 55 8.66 5.05 -6.00
C LYS A 55 8.83 3.56 -5.71
N ARG A 56 7.92 2.98 -4.92
CA ARG A 56 8.02 1.57 -4.57
C ARG A 56 7.83 0.63 -5.75
N ALA A 57 6.94 0.96 -6.67
CA ALA A 57 6.76 0.18 -7.90
C ALA A 57 8.06 0.11 -8.70
N MET A 58 8.76 1.24 -8.86
CA MET A 58 10.06 1.29 -9.53
C MET A 58 11.11 0.48 -8.78
N ASP A 59 11.17 0.58 -7.46
CA ASP A 59 12.12 -0.17 -6.63
C ASP A 59 11.92 -1.70 -6.71
N LEU A 60 10.70 -2.19 -6.96
CA LEU A 60 10.39 -3.62 -7.03
C LEU A 60 10.67 -4.25 -8.41
N VAL A 61 10.76 -3.44 -9.46
CA VAL A 61 11.02 -3.91 -10.83
C VAL A 61 12.46 -3.67 -11.30
N ASN A 62 13.27 -2.98 -10.48
CA ASN A 62 14.71 -2.85 -10.65
C ASN A 62 15.45 -4.10 -10.13
#